data_AF-A0A2J6RN00-F1
#
_entry.id   AF-A0A2J6RN00-F1
#
_cell.length_a   1.000
_cell.length_b   1.000
_cell.length_c   1.000
_cell.angle_alpha   90.00
_cell.angle_beta   90.00
_cell.angle_gamma   90.00
#
_symmetry.space_group_name_H-M   'P 1'
#
loop_
_entity.id
_entity.type
_entity.pdbx_description
1 polymer ?
#
loop_
_entity_poly.entity_id
_entity_poly.type
_entity_poly.pdbx_seq_one_letter_code
_entity_poly.pdbx_strand_id
1 'polypeptide(L)'
;MARIERLYHSSGGRHVGLIFLLNEKSPKNNGTVDFMNLQASVLANFEMQILPLFGAELLLKTLMSFQQQLVYSREALDQTQKLKSVTALLPYCSTNPPIPEHLRNVLSDVCHSIPGLAQAATTREGQEGLRQWLPETGEAEDIIGFWEQEFVV
;
A
#
# COMPACT_ATOMS: atom_id res chain seq x y z
N MET A 1 -18.41 -18.97 6.84
CA MET A 1 -17.68 -17.67 6.80
C MET A 1 -16.85 -17.40 8.05
N ALA A 2 -17.38 -17.54 9.26
CA ALA A 2 -16.65 -17.26 10.53
C ALA A 2 -15.21 -17.82 10.70
N ARG A 3 -14.81 -18.86 9.97
CA ARG A 3 -13.42 -19.38 9.99
C ARG A 3 -12.48 -18.61 9.05
N ILE A 4 -12.99 -18.18 7.89
CA ILE A 4 -12.27 -17.35 6.91
C ILE A 4 -12.07 -15.95 7.48
N GLU A 5 -13.09 -15.40 8.11
CA GLU A 5 -13.04 -14.09 8.79
C GLU A 5 -12.00 -14.08 9.92
N ARG A 6 -12.02 -15.12 10.77
CA ARG A 6 -11.01 -15.29 11.83
C ARG A 6 -9.59 -15.40 11.29
N LEU A 7 -9.40 -16.08 10.15
CA LEU A 7 -8.10 -16.17 9.48
C LEU A 7 -7.67 -14.82 8.90
N TYR A 8 -8.59 -14.04 8.35
CA TYR A 8 -8.29 -12.69 7.89
C TYR A 8 -7.81 -11.80 9.05
N HIS A 9 -8.57 -11.73 10.13
CA HIS A 9 -8.28 -10.84 11.25
C HIS A 9 -7.02 -11.21 12.04
N SER A 10 -6.51 -12.44 11.93
CA SER A 10 -5.28 -12.84 12.63
C SER A 10 -4.01 -12.20 12.05
N SER A 11 -4.04 -11.77 10.78
CA SER A 11 -2.88 -11.15 10.10
C SER A 11 -3.25 -9.95 9.23
N GLY A 12 -4.48 -9.44 9.35
CA GLY A 12 -5.04 -8.43 8.44
C GLY A 12 -5.08 -8.88 6.98
N GLY A 13 -5.23 -10.19 6.74
CA GLY A 13 -5.24 -10.79 5.41
C GLY A 13 -3.89 -10.88 4.69
N ARG A 14 -2.81 -10.31 5.22
CA ARG A 14 -1.51 -10.21 4.52
C ARG A 14 -0.79 -11.53 4.31
N HIS A 15 -1.07 -12.54 5.14
CA HIS A 15 -0.35 -13.81 5.12
C HIS A 15 -1.29 -15.01 4.95
N VAL A 16 -2.49 -14.78 4.43
CA VAL A 16 -3.51 -15.81 4.26
C VAL A 16 -3.97 -15.83 2.81
N GLY A 17 -3.95 -17.03 2.23
CA GLY A 17 -4.54 -17.34 0.93
C GLY A 17 -5.49 -18.51 1.05
N LEU A 18 -6.54 -18.50 0.23
CA LEU A 18 -7.48 -19.60 0.11
C LEU A 18 -7.19 -20.36 -1.18
N ILE A 19 -7.13 -21.67 -1.10
CA ILE A 19 -7.04 -22.54 -2.29
C ILE A 19 -8.36 -23.31 -2.38
N PHE A 20 -9.03 -23.20 -3.51
CA PHE A 20 -10.31 -23.83 -3.76
C PHE A 20 -10.16 -24.96 -4.77
N LEU A 21 -10.31 -26.21 -4.32
CA LEU A 21 -10.31 -27.37 -5.21
C LEU A 21 -11.64 -27.46 -5.97
N LEU A 22 -11.59 -27.22 -7.27
CA LEU A 22 -12.72 -27.36 -8.17
C LEU A 22 -13.10 -28.83 -8.30
N ASN A 23 -14.35 -29.14 -7.96
CA ASN A 23 -14.89 -30.49 -8.14
C ASN A 23 -15.72 -30.55 -9.43
N GLU A 24 -15.06 -30.77 -10.57
CA GLU A 24 -15.73 -30.88 -11.87
C GLU A 24 -16.33 -32.28 -12.13
N LYS A 25 -16.11 -33.25 -11.22
CA LYS A 25 -16.52 -34.65 -11.41
C LYS A 25 -18.00 -34.92 -11.09
N SER A 26 -18.75 -33.91 -10.65
CA SER A 26 -20.17 -34.07 -10.31
C SER A 26 -21.08 -33.54 -11.42
N PRO A 27 -21.93 -34.37 -12.05
CA PRO A 27 -22.87 -33.91 -13.07
C PRO A 27 -23.95 -32.95 -12.53
N LYS A 28 -24.04 -32.78 -11.20
CA LYS A 28 -25.01 -31.90 -10.53
C LYS A 28 -24.39 -30.62 -9.97
N ASN A 29 -23.07 -30.45 -10.01
CA ASN A 29 -22.44 -29.32 -9.35
C ASN A 29 -21.32 -28.73 -10.20
N ASN A 30 -21.44 -27.45 -10.54
CA ASN A 30 -20.42 -26.73 -11.29
C ASN A 30 -19.44 -26.11 -10.29
N GLY A 31 -18.29 -26.76 -10.09
CA GLY A 31 -17.26 -26.27 -9.17
C GLY A 31 -16.82 -24.82 -9.45
N THR A 32 -16.91 -24.37 -10.69
CA THR A 32 -16.63 -22.98 -11.08
C THR A 32 -17.67 -22.01 -10.52
N VAL A 33 -18.95 -22.40 -10.47
CA VAL A 33 -20.02 -21.58 -9.87
C VAL A 33 -19.81 -21.45 -8.36
N ASP A 34 -19.46 -22.55 -7.69
CA ASP A 34 -19.15 -22.53 -6.25
C ASP A 34 -17.93 -21.64 -5.94
N PHE A 35 -16.91 -21.71 -6.79
CA PHE A 35 -15.74 -20.84 -6.69
C PHE A 35 -16.11 -19.36 -6.87
N MET A 36 -16.89 -19.02 -7.89
CA MET A 36 -17.35 -17.65 -8.11
C MET A 36 -18.20 -17.12 -6.95
N ASN A 37 -19.09 -17.94 -6.40
CA ASN A 37 -19.89 -17.60 -5.22
C ASN A 37 -19.00 -17.34 -3.99
N LEU A 38 -17.94 -18.15 -3.80
CA LEU A 38 -16.96 -17.91 -2.75
C LEU A 38 -16.20 -16.60 -2.96
N GLN A 39 -15.75 -16.33 -4.19
CA GLN A 39 -15.06 -15.07 -4.51
C GLN A 39 -15.96 -13.87 -4.24
N ALA A 40 -17.22 -13.88 -4.71
CA ALA A 40 -18.16 -12.79 -4.50
C ALA A 40 -18.42 -12.52 -3.01
N SER A 41 -18.53 -13.57 -2.20
CA SER A 41 -18.81 -13.43 -0.76
C SER A 41 -17.59 -13.02 0.07
N VAL A 42 -16.39 -13.42 -0.31
CA VAL A 42 -15.15 -13.13 0.44
C VAL A 42 -14.54 -11.80 0.00
N LEU A 43 -14.43 -11.54 -1.32
CA LEU A 43 -13.78 -10.33 -1.84
C LEU A 43 -14.56 -9.05 -1.57
N ALA A 44 -15.86 -9.15 -1.28
CA ALA A 44 -16.66 -7.99 -0.88
C ALA A 44 -16.20 -7.37 0.45
N ASN A 45 -15.62 -8.18 1.35
CA ASN A 45 -15.29 -7.76 2.71
C ASN A 45 -13.82 -8.00 3.08
N PHE A 46 -13.11 -8.81 2.32
CA PHE A 46 -11.76 -9.26 2.66
C PHE A 46 -10.84 -9.24 1.44
N GLU A 47 -9.72 -8.52 1.57
CA GLU A 47 -8.64 -8.52 0.58
C GLU A 47 -7.75 -9.77 0.72
N MET A 48 -8.33 -10.96 0.52
CA MET A 48 -7.60 -12.24 0.50
C MET A 48 -7.54 -12.83 -0.89
N GLN A 49 -6.39 -13.42 -1.23
CA GLN A 49 -6.20 -14.09 -2.50
C GLN A 49 -6.86 -15.47 -2.47
N ILE A 50 -7.68 -15.75 -3.48
CA ILE A 50 -8.41 -17.02 -3.62
C ILE A 50 -7.99 -17.66 -4.94
N LEU A 51 -7.29 -18.78 -4.85
CA LEU A 51 -6.71 -19.49 -5.99
C LEU A 51 -7.60 -20.69 -6.36
N PRO A 52 -8.01 -20.83 -7.62
CA PRO A 52 -8.64 -22.05 -8.08
C PRO A 52 -7.58 -23.15 -8.25
N LEU A 53 -7.96 -24.37 -7.88
CA LEU A 53 -7.16 -25.58 -8.08
C LEU A 53 -8.01 -26.59 -8.84
N PHE A 54 -7.58 -26.94 -10.06
CA PHE A 54 -8.33 -27.81 -10.96
C PHE A 54 -8.12 -29.31 -10.68
N GLY A 55 -7.19 -29.65 -9.79
CA GLY A 55 -6.88 -31.01 -9.39
C GLY A 55 -5.84 -31.04 -8.28
N ALA A 56 -5.90 -32.04 -7.41
CA ALA A 56 -4.99 -32.15 -6.27
C ALA A 56 -3.53 -32.35 -6.72
N GLU A 57 -3.33 -33.04 -7.84
CA GLU A 57 -2.04 -33.25 -8.48
C GLU A 57 -1.39 -31.94 -8.97
N LEU A 58 -2.17 -30.88 -9.19
CA LEU A 58 -1.66 -29.58 -9.62
C LEU A 58 -1.25 -28.69 -8.44
N LEU A 59 -1.49 -29.10 -7.19
CA LEU A 59 -1.31 -28.25 -6.02
C LEU A 59 0.10 -27.68 -5.92
N LEU A 60 1.13 -28.54 -6.04
CA LEU A 60 2.51 -28.12 -5.90
C LEU A 60 2.91 -27.13 -7.01
N LYS A 61 2.50 -27.41 -8.25
CA LYS A 61 2.76 -26.53 -9.40
C LYS A 61 2.10 -25.17 -9.22
N THR A 62 0.82 -25.15 -8.84
CA THR A 62 0.06 -23.92 -8.59
C THR A 62 0.69 -23.11 -7.47
N LEU A 63 1.11 -23.75 -6.38
CA LEU A 63 1.79 -23.08 -5.25
C LEU A 63 3.13 -22.46 -5.67
N MET A 64 3.95 -23.17 -6.44
CA MET A 64 5.24 -22.65 -6.90
C MET A 64 5.07 -21.44 -7.82
N SER A 65 4.16 -21.53 -8.81
CA SER A 65 3.87 -20.40 -9.70
C SER A 65 3.32 -19.20 -8.93
N PHE A 66 2.45 -19.44 -7.95
CA PHE A 66 1.91 -18.40 -7.09
C PHE A 66 2.99 -17.72 -6.25
N GLN A 67 3.87 -18.50 -5.61
CA GLN A 67 4.97 -17.97 -4.81
C GLN A 67 5.91 -17.09 -5.65
N GLN A 68 6.24 -17.51 -6.88
CA GLN A 68 7.04 -16.71 -7.80
C GLN A 68 6.36 -15.37 -8.10
N GLN A 69 5.06 -15.38 -8.41
CA GLN A 69 4.28 -14.15 -8.66
C GLN A 69 4.20 -13.23 -7.43
N LEU A 70 4.13 -13.79 -6.22
CA LEU A 70 4.13 -13.00 -4.99
C LEU A 70 5.45 -12.26 -4.77
N VAL A 71 6.59 -12.87 -5.11
CA VAL A 71 7.90 -12.20 -5.00
C VAL A 71 7.95 -11.00 -5.94
N TYR A 72 7.57 -11.17 -7.20
CA TYR A 72 7.50 -10.06 -8.17
C TYR A 72 6.50 -8.97 -7.76
N SER A 73 5.34 -9.36 -7.22
CA SER A 73 4.30 -8.40 -6.84
C SER A 73 4.64 -7.63 -5.56
N ARG A 74 5.34 -8.25 -4.59
CA ARG A 74 5.78 -7.59 -3.36
C ARG A 74 6.70 -6.40 -3.66
N GLU A 75 7.63 -6.57 -4.59
CA GLU A 75 8.56 -5.50 -4.97
C GLU A 75 7.81 -4.27 -5.52
N ALA A 76 6.76 -4.48 -6.30
CA ALA A 76 5.91 -3.39 -6.83
C ALA A 76 4.96 -2.79 -5.78
N LEU A 77 4.41 -3.61 -4.88
CA LEU A 77 3.43 -3.20 -3.89
C LEU A 77 4.08 -2.48 -2.70
N ASP A 78 5.30 -2.88 -2.28
CA ASP A 78 6.10 -2.15 -1.29
C ASP A 78 6.46 -0.75 -1.79
N GLN A 79 6.79 -0.59 -3.08
CA GLN A 79 7.05 0.73 -3.67
C GLN A 79 5.79 1.61 -3.64
N THR A 80 4.64 1.05 -4.03
CA THR A 80 3.37 1.80 -4.08
C THR A 80 2.84 2.13 -2.68
N GLN A 81 2.93 1.22 -1.71
CA GLN A 81 2.54 1.45 -0.32
C GLN A 81 3.50 2.40 0.41
N LYS A 82 4.79 2.36 0.09
CA LYS A 82 5.78 3.33 0.60
C LYS A 82 5.48 4.73 0.06
N LEU A 83 5.14 4.87 -1.22
CA LEU A 83 4.70 6.14 -1.80
C LEU A 83 3.42 6.67 -1.15
N LYS A 84 2.42 5.79 -0.93
CA LYS A 84 1.16 6.14 -0.24
C LYS A 84 1.37 6.52 1.23
N SER A 85 2.28 5.86 1.94
CA SER A 85 2.57 6.17 3.35
C SER A 85 3.32 7.51 3.49
N VAL A 86 4.27 7.79 2.58
CA VAL A 86 4.98 9.07 2.51
C VAL A 86 4.02 10.22 2.20
N THR A 87 3.11 10.04 1.24
CA THR A 87 2.11 11.05 0.88
C THR A 87 0.96 11.19 1.88
N ALA A 88 0.67 10.16 2.68
CA ALA A 88 -0.38 10.23 3.71
C ALA A 88 -0.01 11.14 4.89
N LEU A 89 1.27 11.21 5.26
CA LEU A 89 1.75 12.06 6.36
C LEU A 89 2.13 13.47 5.90
N LEU A 90 2.49 13.62 4.63
CA LEU A 90 2.90 14.90 4.03
C LEU A 90 1.96 16.09 4.33
N PRO A 91 0.61 15.97 4.29
CA PRO A 91 -0.28 17.08 4.62
C PRO A 91 -0.07 17.67 6.01
N TYR A 92 0.53 16.92 6.94
CA TYR A 92 0.68 17.32 8.34
C TYR A 92 2.10 17.78 8.70
N CYS A 93 3.04 17.78 7.75
CA CYS A 93 4.44 18.16 7.96
C CYS A 93 4.68 19.67 7.79
N SER A 94 3.92 20.49 8.51
CA SER A 94 3.97 21.95 8.50
C SER A 94 3.49 22.49 9.85
N THR A 95 3.97 23.66 10.26
CA THR A 95 3.51 24.36 11.49
C THR A 95 2.05 24.79 11.40
N ASN A 96 1.49 24.89 10.18
CA ASN A 96 0.10 25.24 9.94
C ASN A 96 -0.57 24.21 9.01
N PRO A 97 -0.86 23.00 9.51
CA PRO A 97 -1.46 21.94 8.69
C PRO A 97 -2.97 22.19 8.47
N PRO A 98 -3.57 21.65 7.39
CA PRO A 98 -2.95 20.79 6.39
C PRO A 98 -2.32 21.55 5.21
N ILE A 99 -1.18 21.05 4.71
CA ILE A 99 -0.56 21.57 3.49
C ILE A 99 -1.54 21.44 2.31
N PRO A 100 -1.81 22.53 1.56
CA PRO A 100 -2.66 22.52 0.37
C PRO A 100 -2.23 21.50 -0.69
N GLU A 101 -3.19 20.91 -1.39
CA GLU A 101 -2.95 19.83 -2.36
C GLU A 101 -1.94 20.18 -3.45
N HIS A 102 -2.01 21.40 -3.99
CA HIS A 102 -1.09 21.83 -5.03
C HIS A 102 0.36 21.87 -4.54
N LEU A 103 0.61 22.27 -3.28
CA LEU A 103 1.95 22.24 -2.69
C LEU A 103 2.41 20.81 -2.40
N ARG A 104 1.50 19.92 -1.99
CA ARG A 104 1.82 18.49 -1.80
C ARG A 104 2.31 17.85 -3.10
N ASN A 105 1.71 18.20 -4.23
CA ASN A 105 2.12 17.69 -5.53
C ASN A 105 3.53 18.19 -5.90
N VAL A 106 3.80 19.49 -5.72
CA VAL A 106 5.13 20.07 -5.92
C VAL A 106 6.18 19.41 -5.01
N LEU A 107 5.85 19.22 -3.73
CA LEU A 107 6.75 18.55 -2.78
C LEU A 107 6.96 17.08 -3.13
N SER A 108 5.97 16.37 -3.66
CA SER A 108 6.15 14.97 -4.08
C SER A 108 7.04 14.82 -5.33
N ASP A 109 7.05 15.85 -6.19
CA ASP A 109 7.89 15.88 -7.39
C ASP A 109 9.36 16.18 -7.04
N VAL A 110 9.62 16.96 -6.00
CA VAL A 110 10.99 17.35 -5.62
C VAL A 110 11.56 16.50 -4.48
N CYS A 111 10.72 16.16 -3.50
CA CYS A 111 11.08 15.34 -2.34
C CYS A 111 10.39 13.97 -2.46
N HIS A 112 11.11 12.99 -3.00
CA HIS A 112 10.59 11.64 -3.23
C HIS A 112 10.38 10.81 -1.94
N SER A 113 10.62 11.38 -0.75
CA SER A 113 10.42 10.71 0.54
C SER A 113 10.38 11.71 1.70
N ILE A 114 9.77 11.33 2.84
CA ILE A 114 9.79 12.13 4.09
C ILE A 114 11.22 12.41 4.58
N PRO A 115 12.17 11.45 4.60
CA PRO A 115 13.56 11.77 4.93
C PRO A 115 14.20 12.78 3.98
N GLY A 116 13.87 12.73 2.68
CA GLY A 116 14.33 13.71 1.71
C GLY A 116 13.75 15.11 1.97
N LEU A 117 12.47 15.19 2.37
CA LEU A 117 11.84 16.44 2.78
C LEU A 117 12.47 16.99 4.07
N ALA A 118 12.68 16.14 5.08
CA ALA A 118 13.32 16.53 6.33
C ALA A 118 14.77 17.02 6.10
N GLN A 119 15.53 16.36 5.21
CA GLN A 119 16.86 16.81 4.81
C GLN A 119 16.80 18.15 4.08
N ALA A 120 15.84 18.35 3.17
CA ALA A 120 15.65 19.62 2.49
C ALA A 120 15.31 20.74 3.49
N ALA A 121 14.42 20.47 4.46
CA ALA A 121 13.99 21.44 5.45
C ALA A 121 15.06 21.79 6.50
N THR A 122 16.05 20.92 6.74
CA THR A 122 17.09 21.10 7.79
C THR A 122 18.46 21.52 7.24
N THR A 123 18.66 21.51 5.92
CA THR A 123 19.91 21.94 5.29
C THR A 123 19.75 23.28 4.62
N ARG A 124 20.77 24.14 4.71
CA ARG A 124 20.73 25.49 4.10
C ARG A 124 20.41 25.46 2.60
N GLU A 125 21.09 24.58 1.85
CA GLU A 125 20.87 24.40 0.41
C GLU A 125 19.45 23.87 0.12
N GLY A 126 18.97 22.93 0.93
CA GLY A 126 17.63 22.39 0.81
C GLY A 126 16.53 23.41 1.11
N GLN A 127 16.73 24.28 2.10
CA GLN A 127 15.79 25.34 2.46
C GLN A 127 15.73 26.42 1.38
N GLU A 128 16.89 26.78 0.80
CA GLU A 128 16.94 27.66 -0.37
C GLU A 128 16.17 27.03 -1.56
N GLY A 129 16.29 25.71 -1.76
CA GLY A 129 15.49 24.96 -2.74
C GLY A 129 13.99 25.00 -2.45
N LEU A 130 13.57 24.72 -1.22
CA LEU A 130 12.15 24.77 -0.81
C LEU A 130 11.52 26.15 -1.04
N ARG A 131 12.24 27.23 -0.74
CA ARG A 131 11.80 28.62 -1.00
C ARG A 131 11.70 28.94 -2.50
N GLN A 132 12.47 28.25 -3.35
CA GLN A 132 12.38 28.42 -4.80
C GLN A 132 11.24 27.60 -5.43
N TRP A 133 10.92 26.43 -4.86
CA TRP A 133 9.89 25.54 -5.40
C TRP A 133 8.48 25.91 -4.94
N LEU A 134 8.36 26.48 -3.73
CA LEU A 134 7.09 26.88 -3.16
C LEU A 134 6.84 28.39 -3.39
N PRO A 135 5.58 28.83 -3.49
CA PRO A 135 5.27 30.24 -3.64
C PRO A 135 5.70 31.05 -2.41
N GLU A 136 5.96 32.35 -2.59
CA GLU A 136 6.39 33.30 -1.53
C GLU A 136 5.24 33.68 -0.56
N THR A 137 4.34 32.74 -0.26
CA THR A 137 3.16 32.95 0.58
C THR A 137 3.35 32.48 2.02
N GLY A 138 4.57 32.04 2.38
CA GLY A 138 4.98 31.69 3.74
C GLY A 138 4.98 30.19 4.04
N GLU A 139 4.43 29.35 3.16
CA GLU A 139 4.29 27.92 3.38
C GLU A 139 5.64 27.19 3.40
N ALA A 140 6.65 27.73 2.71
CA ALA A 140 8.02 27.24 2.80
C ALA A 140 8.56 27.36 4.23
N GLU A 141 8.34 28.49 4.90
CA GLU A 141 8.76 28.70 6.28
C GLU A 141 7.96 27.83 7.25
N ASP A 142 6.68 27.60 6.97
CA ASP A 142 5.86 26.72 7.81
C ASP A 142 6.33 25.25 7.75
N ILE A 143 6.78 24.78 6.59
CA ILE A 143 7.36 23.44 6.43
C ILE A 143 8.76 23.37 7.05
N ILE A 144 9.61 24.37 6.81
CA ILE A 144 10.96 24.45 7.38
C ILE A 144 10.87 24.47 8.91
N GLY A 145 10.05 25.36 9.46
CA GLY A 145 9.87 25.51 10.90
C GLY A 145 9.35 24.26 11.58
N PHE A 146 8.51 23.46 10.91
CA PHE A 146 8.03 22.18 11.44
C PHE A 146 9.19 21.22 11.69
N TRP A 147 10.05 21.04 10.70
CA TRP A 147 11.17 20.09 10.78
C TRP A 147 12.35 20.65 11.59
N GLU A 148 12.58 21.96 11.62
CA GLU A 148 13.61 22.57 12.47
C GLU A 148 13.27 22.46 13.97
N GLN A 149 12.00 22.65 14.35
CA GLN A 149 11.57 22.54 15.74
C GLN A 149 11.60 21.10 16.27
N GLU A 150 11.38 20.11 15.40
CA GLU A 150 11.38 18.69 15.78
C GLU A 150 12.81 18.12 15.99
N PHE A 151 13.85 18.80 15.49
CA PHE A 151 15.26 18.38 15.58
C PHE A 151 16.08 19.04 16.70
N VAL A 152 15.48 19.91 17.54
CA VAL A 152 16.17 20.46 18.71
C VAL A 152 16.26 19.38 19.79
N VAL A 153 17.36 18.62 19.79
CA VAL A 153 17.81 17.72 20.87
C VAL A 153 19.03 18.34 21.57
#